data_AF-A0A6B3HIC1-F1
#
_entry.id   AF-A0A6B3HIC1-F1
#
_cell.length_a   1.000
_cell.length_b   1.000
_cell.length_c   1.000
_cell.angle_alpha   90.00
_cell.angle_beta   90.00
_cell.angle_gamma   90.00
#
_symmetry.space_group_name_H-M   'P 1'
#
loop_
_entity.id
_entity.type
_entity.pdbx_description
1 polymer ?
#
loop_
_entity_poly.entity_id
_entity_poly.type
_entity_poly.pdbx_seq_one_letter_code
_entity_poly.pdbx_strand_id
1 'polypeptide(L)' 'TSLYIQLFWLYYAMPLLTGYELTPVVCGVVAFGLNFGAYGAEVVRGAINSVPRAQYEAAIALNLSPSRRLWKVILPQA' A
#
# COMPACT_ATOMS: atom_id res chain seq x y z
N THR A 1 -5.74 -14.10 12.76
CA THR A 1 -5.03 -13.04 11.98
C THR A 1 -4.53 -13.63 10.68
N SER A 2 -4.94 -13.09 9.52
CA SER A 2 -4.60 -13.63 8.18
C SER A 2 -3.09 -13.79 7.94
N LEU A 3 -2.25 -13.05 8.68
CA LEU A 3 -0.80 -13.12 8.62
C LEU A 3 -0.21 -14.50 8.97
N TYR A 4 -0.78 -15.22 9.94
CA TYR A 4 -0.27 -16.55 10.31
C TYR A 4 -0.42 -17.54 9.15
N ILE A 5 -1.55 -17.48 8.43
CA ILE A 5 -1.80 -18.31 7.26
C ILE A 5 -0.84 -17.93 6.11
N GLN A 6 -0.56 -16.64 5.92
CA GLN A 6 0.40 -16.16 4.92
C GLN A 6 1.82 -16.66 5.20
N LEU A 7 2.27 -16.62 6.46
CA LEU A 7 3.56 -17.19 6.87
C LEU A 7 3.62 -18.69 6.63
N PHE A 8 2.58 -19.43 7.03
CA PHE A 8 2.51 -20.86 6.82
C PHE A 8 2.58 -21.22 5.33
N TRP A 9 1.86 -20.47 4.50
CA TRP A 9 1.87 -20.67 3.05
C TRP A 9 3.24 -20.41 2.43
N LEU A 10 3.89 -19.28 2.78
CA LEU A 10 5.20 -18.92 2.24
C LEU A 10 6.33 -19.84 2.72
N TYR A 11 6.24 -20.37 3.94
CA TYR A 11 7.30 -21.21 4.50
C TYR A 11 7.13 -22.69 4.17
N TYR A 12 5.90 -23.21 4.10
CA TYR A 12 5.65 -24.65 3.89
C TYR A 12 5.03 -24.99 2.53
N ALA A 13 4.07 -24.19 2.04
CA ALA A 13 3.37 -24.51 0.80
C ALA A 13 4.16 -24.08 -0.45
N MET A 14 4.79 -22.90 -0.42
CA MET A 14 5.57 -22.38 -1.56
C MET A 14 6.76 -23.28 -1.93
N PRO A 15 7.60 -23.75 -0.99
CA PRO A 15 8.72 -24.61 -1.34
C PRO A 15 8.27 -25.98 -1.87
N LEU A 16 7.15 -26.52 -1.36
CA LEU A 16 6.58 -27.77 -1.86
C LEU A 16 6.16 -27.66 -3.34
N LEU A 17 5.65 -26.50 -3.76
CA LEU A 17 5.14 -26.27 -5.12
C LEU A 17 6.22 -25.80 -6.10
N THR A 18 7.20 -25.03 -5.63
CA THR A 18 8.20 -24.35 -6.49
C THR A 18 9.62 -24.89 -6.34
N GLY A 19 9.88 -25.69 -5.29
CA GLY A 19 11.22 -26.15 -4.93
C GLY A 19 12.12 -25.07 -4.34
N TYR A 20 11.63 -23.84 -4.16
CA TYR A 20 12.42 -22.72 -3.67
C TYR A 20 12.17 -22.45 -2.19
N GLU A 21 13.22 -22.54 -1.38
CA GLU A 21 13.16 -22.28 0.05
C GLU A 21 13.60 -20.85 0.37
N LEU A 22 12.71 -20.10 1.03
CA LEU A 22 13.03 -18.78 1.55
C LEU A 22 13.64 -18.91 2.94
N THR A 23 14.66 -18.11 3.23
CA THR A 23 15.18 -18.00 4.60
C THR A 23 14.08 -17.45 5.53
N PRO A 24 14.03 -17.86 6.81
CA PRO A 24 12.97 -17.44 7.73
C PRO A 24 12.81 -15.91 7.82
N VAL A 25 13.92 -15.18 7.76
CA VAL A 25 13.92 -13.71 7.79
C VAL A 25 13.24 -13.13 6.55
N VAL A 26 13.58 -13.62 5.35
CA VAL A 26 12.97 -13.16 4.09
C VAL A 26 11.48 -13.52 4.06
N CYS A 27 11.12 -14.71 4.50
CA CYS A 27 9.73 -15.16 4.61
C CYS A 27 8.92 -14.23 5.53
N GLY A 28 9.49 -13.85 6.68
CA GLY A 28 8.93 -12.84 7.57
C GLY A 28 8.76 -11.49 6.89
N VAL A 29 9.81 -10.92 6.30
CA VAL A 29 9.75 -9.62 5.62
C VAL A 29 8.65 -9.60 4.54
N VAL A 30 8.53 -10.66 3.75
CA VAL A 30 7.50 -10.75 2.70
C VAL A 30 6.10 -10.89 3.29
N ALA A 31 5.88 -11.81 4.24
CA ALA A 31 4.56 -12.02 4.83
C ALA A 31 4.04 -10.77 5.55
N PHE A 32 4.88 -10.15 6.37
CA PHE A 32 4.55 -8.92 7.07
C PHE A 32 4.41 -7.76 6.09
N GLY A 33 5.32 -7.61 5.13
CA GLY A 33 5.28 -6.55 4.12
C GLY A 33 4.01 -6.59 3.27
N LEU A 34 3.55 -7.78 2.86
CA LEU A 34 2.30 -7.94 2.11
C LEU A 34 1.08 -7.64 2.97
N ASN A 35 1.06 -8.14 4.21
CA ASN A 35 -0.07 -7.93 5.10
C ASN A 35 -0.22 -6.45 5.49
N PHE A 36 0.81 -5.87 6.10
CA PHE A 36 0.83 -4.48 6.52
C PHE A 36 0.83 -3.52 5.33
N GLY A 37 1.46 -3.89 4.21
CA GLY A 37 1.42 -3.10 2.98
C GLY A 37 0.01 -2.99 2.41
N ALA A 38 -0.78 -4.06 2.43
CA ALA A 38 -2.18 -4.00 2.00
C ALA A 38 -3.03 -3.08 2.90
N TYR A 39 -2.87 -3.20 4.22
CA TYR A 39 -3.53 -2.28 5.15
C TYR A 39 -3.07 -0.83 4.97
N GLY A 40 -1.76 -0.61 4.81
CA GLY A 40 -1.19 0.71 4.57
C GLY A 40 -1.68 1.34 3.27
N ALA A 41 -1.83 0.55 2.21
CA ALA A 41 -2.38 1.01 0.94
C ALA A 41 -3.83 1.50 1.08
N GLU A 42 -4.65 0.79 1.85
CA GLU A 42 -6.02 1.23 2.13
C GLU A 42 -6.06 2.49 2.99
N VAL A 43 -5.14 2.64 3.94
CA VAL A 43 -5.00 3.88 4.72
C VAL A 43 -4.63 5.05 3.82
N VAL A 44 -3.63 4.91 2.96
CA VAL A 44 -3.21 5.97 2.02
C VAL A 44 -4.33 6.31 1.03
N ARG A 45 -5.05 5.30 0.53
CA ARG A 45 -6.21 5.52 -0.33
C ARG A 45 -7.32 6.26 0.41
N GLY A 46 -7.59 5.89 1.66
CA GLY A 46 -8.56 6.55 2.53
C GLY A 46 -8.20 8.02 2.79
N ALA A 47 -6.94 8.28 3.12
CA ALA A 47 -6.36 9.61 3.31
C ALA A 47 -6.60 10.50 2.08
N ILE A 48 -6.20 10.05 0.89
CA ILE A 48 -6.39 10.81 -0.36
C ILE A 48 -7.88 11.09 -0.64
N ASN A 49 -8.76 10.12 -0.39
CA ASN A 49 -10.20 10.30 -0.60
C ASN A 49 -10.87 11.20 0.44
N SER A 50 -10.23 11.46 1.58
CA SER A 50 -10.75 12.35 2.61
C SER A 50 -10.59 13.84 2.25
N VAL A 51 -9.70 14.16 1.30
CA VAL A 51 -9.44 15.53 0.87
C VAL A 51 -10.69 16.13 0.21
N PRO A 52 -11.18 17.31 0.67
CA PRO A 52 -12.39 17.92 0.14
C PRO A 52 -12.30 18.19 -1.36
N ARG A 53 -13.38 17.90 -2.10
CA ARG A 53 -13.47 18.11 -3.55
C ARG A 53 -13.18 19.55 -3.98
N ALA A 54 -13.49 20.53 -3.13
CA ALA A 54 -13.19 21.95 -3.37
C ALA A 54 -11.69 22.21 -3.57
N GLN A 55 -10.80 21.47 -2.90
CA GLN A 55 -9.34 21.59 -3.10
C GLN A 55 -8.91 21.11 -4.49
N TYR A 56 -9.55 20.06 -4.98
CA TYR A 56 -9.33 19.57 -6.34
C TYR A 56 -9.78 20.61 -7.35
N GLU A 57 -11.00 21.13 -7.21
CA GLU A 57 -11.60 22.12 -8.11
C GLU A 57 -10.81 23.43 -8.13
N ALA A 58 -10.38 23.93 -6.96
CA ALA A 58 -9.51 25.11 -6.85
C ALA A 58 -8.17 24.90 -7.58
N ALA A 59 -7.54 23.73 -7.42
CA ALA A 59 -6.32 23.42 -8.14
C ALA A 59 -6.51 23.28 -9.66
N ILE A 60 -7.69 22.83 -10.12
CA ILE A 60 -8.04 22.83 -11.55
C ILE A 60 -8.18 24.28 -12.04
N ALA A 61 -8.88 25.12 -11.29
CA ALA A 61 -9.10 26.53 -11.64
C ALA A 61 -7.78 27.31 -11.76
N LEU A 62 -6.78 26.97 -10.94
CA LEU A 62 -5.41 27.50 -11.02
C LEU A 62 -4.55 26.83 -12.12
N ASN A 63 -5.15 26.00 -12.98
CA ASN A 63 -4.49 25.27 -14.05
C ASN A 63 -3.29 24.42 -13.59
N LEU A 64 -3.36 23.85 -12.38
CA LEU A 64 -2.33 22.95 -11.88
C LEU A 64 -2.46 21.58 -12.56
N SER A 65 -1.36 21.13 -13.15
CA SER A 65 -1.21 19.76 -13.67
C SER A 65 -1.50 18.73 -12.59
N PRO A 66 -2.02 17.53 -12.92
CA PRO A 66 -2.36 16.49 -11.95
C PRO A 66 -1.23 16.14 -10.96
N SER A 67 0.02 16.06 -11.45
CA SER A 67 1.18 15.78 -10.60
C SER A 67 1.44 16.90 -9.59
N ARG A 68 1.47 18.17 -10.03
CA ARG A 68 1.62 19.33 -9.13
C ARG A 68 0.48 19.41 -8.11
N ARG A 69 -0.77 19.18 -8.54
CA ARG A 69 -1.93 19.15 -7.65
C ARG A 69 -1.78 18.08 -6.56
N LEU A 70 -1.38 16.88 -6.96
CA LEU A 70 -1.14 15.77 -6.04
C LEU A 70 -0.06 16.13 -5.01
N TRP A 71 1.12 16.57 -5.45
CA TRP A 71 2.25 16.82 -4.57
C TRP A 71 2.17 18.09 -3.73
N LYS A 72 1.48 19.14 -4.21
CA LYS A 72 1.43 20.45 -3.53
C LYS A 72 0.16 20.70 -2.73
N VAL A 73 -0.93 20.01 -3.04
CA VAL A 73 -2.24 20.29 -2.43
C VAL A 73 -2.82 19.05 -1.77
N ILE A 74 -2.96 17.94 -2.52
CA ILE A 74 -3.67 16.75 -2.04
C ILE A 74 -2.83 15.98 -1.02
N LEU A 75 -1.61 15.57 -1.36
CA LEU A 75 -0.76 14.76 -0.48
C LEU A 75 -0.45 15.41 0.88
N PRO A 76 -0.24 16.73 1.00
CA PRO A 76 -0.05 17.36 2.31
C PRO A 76 -1.32 17.46 3.18
N GLN A 77 -2.51 17.26 2.59
CA GLN A 77 -3.81 17.38 3.29
C GLN A 77 -4.49 16.03 3.53
N ALA A 78 -4.13 15.02 2.73
CA ALA A 78 -4.54 13.63 2.88
C ALA A 78 -3.97 13.03 4.16
#